data_AF-A0A1B6ILD0-F1
#
_entry.id   AF-A0A1B6ILD0-F1
#
_cell.length_a   1.000
_cell.length_b   1.000
_cell.length_c   1.000
_cell.angle_alpha   90.00
_cell.angle_beta   90.00
_cell.angle_gamma   90.00
#
_symmetry.space_group_name_H-M   'P 1'
#
loop_
_entity.id
_entity.type
_entity.pdbx_description
1 polymer ?
#
loop_
_entity_poly.entity_id
_entity_poly.type
_entity_poly.pdbx_seq_one_letter_code
_entity_poly.pdbx_strand_id
1 'polypeptide(L)'
;DKIRANTLKKSYDLKLKELRRTFNSNHISTSDNKSKAIWDVINCERNPNKAPQTEVKSLSVDEVNITDPNEIASCFNQFFVDIAEKTLQSSAVASGHSPPN
;
A
#
# COMPACT_ATOMS: atom_id res chain seq x y z
N ASP A 1 18.46 11.13 9.59
CA ASP A 1 19.02 9.84 10.02
C ASP A 1 18.96 8.80 8.88
N LYS A 2 20.05 8.65 8.11
CA LYS A 2 20.08 7.96 6.80
C LYS A 2 20.00 6.43 6.91
N ILE A 3 20.56 5.86 7.97
CA ILE A 3 20.58 4.40 8.21
C ILE A 3 19.16 3.91 8.50
N ARG A 4 18.43 4.62 9.37
CA ARG A 4 17.03 4.30 9.70
C ARG A 4 16.13 4.36 8.47
N ALA A 5 16.27 5.40 7.63
CA ALA A 5 15.52 5.52 6.39
C ALA A 5 15.80 4.37 5.40
N ASN A 6 17.07 3.96 5.27
CA ASN A 6 17.45 2.84 4.41
C ASN A 6 16.85 1.51 4.91
N THR A 7 16.92 1.25 6.21
CA THR A 7 16.33 0.05 6.82
C THR A 7 14.81 -0.01 6.63
N LEU A 8 14.11 1.11 6.84
CA LEU A 8 12.66 1.21 6.63
C LEU A 8 12.27 1.01 5.16
N LYS A 9 13.03 1.60 4.22
CA LYS A 9 12.81 1.37 2.80
C LYS A 9 12.99 -0.12 2.46
N LYS A 10 14.07 -0.74 2.95
CA LYS A 10 14.36 -2.15 2.70
C LYS A 10 13.26 -3.07 3.23
N SER A 11 12.79 -2.84 4.46
CA SER A 11 11.71 -3.65 5.04
C SER A 11 10.40 -3.48 4.28
N TYR A 12 10.10 -2.26 3.83
CA TYR A 12 8.96 -1.98 2.97
C TYR A 12 9.05 -2.71 1.62
N ASP A 13 10.19 -2.61 0.93
CA ASP A 13 10.41 -3.28 -0.36
C ASP A 13 10.27 -4.81 -0.24
N LEU A 14 10.80 -5.39 0.84
CA LEU A 14 10.65 -6.83 1.13
C LEU A 14 9.18 -7.22 1.37
N LYS A 15 8.45 -6.41 2.15
CA LYS A 15 7.02 -6.63 2.39
C LYS A 15 6.23 -6.56 1.09
N LEU A 16 6.53 -5.59 0.22
CA LEU A 16 5.87 -5.45 -1.08
C LEU A 16 6.13 -6.67 -1.98
N LYS A 17 7.37 -7.17 -2.00
CA LYS A 17 7.73 -8.39 -2.73
C LYS A 17 6.94 -9.61 -2.24
N GLU A 18 6.82 -9.76 -0.94
CA GLU A 18 6.07 -10.87 -0.35
C GLU A 18 4.58 -10.77 -0.67
N LEU A 19 3.97 -9.59 -0.50
CA LEU A 19 2.57 -9.36 -0.84
C LEU A 19 2.25 -9.71 -2.30
N ARG A 20 3.12 -9.30 -3.25
CA ARG A 20 2.96 -9.65 -4.66
C ARG A 20 3.03 -11.15 -4.89
N ARG A 21 3.98 -11.84 -4.24
CA ARG A 21 4.10 -13.30 -4.32
C ARG A 21 2.85 -13.99 -3.78
N THR A 22 2.37 -13.59 -2.61
CA THR A 22 1.17 -14.17 -1.99
C THR A 22 -0.05 -13.93 -2.87
N PHE A 23 -0.22 -12.72 -3.40
CA PHE A 23 -1.32 -12.38 -4.31
C PHE A 23 -1.31 -13.27 -5.56
N ASN A 24 -0.16 -13.40 -6.24
CA ASN A 24 -0.02 -14.23 -7.43
C ASN A 24 -0.27 -15.71 -7.11
N SER A 25 0.25 -16.20 -5.98
CA SER A 25 0.03 -17.58 -5.52
C SER A 25 -1.45 -17.87 -5.28
N ASN A 26 -2.16 -16.94 -4.63
CA ASN A 26 -3.59 -17.04 -4.41
C ASN A 26 -4.37 -16.97 -5.73
N HIS A 27 -4.02 -16.04 -6.61
CA HIS A 27 -4.68 -15.91 -7.91
C HIS A 27 -4.57 -17.20 -8.75
N ILE A 28 -3.39 -17.81 -8.78
CA ILE A 28 -3.19 -19.08 -9.48
C ILE A 28 -3.98 -20.21 -8.80
N SER A 29 -3.96 -20.29 -7.47
CA SER A 29 -4.60 -21.39 -6.73
C SER A 29 -6.13 -21.35 -6.81
N THR A 30 -6.73 -20.16 -6.80
CA THR A 30 -8.19 -19.98 -6.87
C THR A 30 -8.74 -19.89 -8.30
N SER A 31 -7.88 -19.88 -9.32
CA SER A 31 -8.33 -19.77 -10.71
C SER A 31 -8.94 -21.07 -11.24
N ASP A 32 -10.01 -20.94 -12.03
CA ASP A 32 -10.63 -22.07 -12.74
C ASP A 32 -9.67 -22.68 -13.78
N ASN A 33 -8.83 -21.84 -14.38
CA ASN A 33 -7.81 -22.25 -15.35
C ASN A 33 -6.40 -21.84 -14.89
N LYS A 34 -5.76 -22.74 -14.15
CA LYS A 34 -4.42 -22.54 -13.55
C LYS A 34 -3.34 -22.28 -14.59
N SER A 35 -3.36 -22.98 -15.72
CA SER A 35 -2.37 -22.80 -16.79
C SER A 35 -2.46 -21.40 -17.39
N LYS A 36 -3.68 -20.90 -17.61
CA LYS A 36 -3.89 -19.53 -18.08
C LYS A 36 -3.47 -18.51 -17.02
N ALA A 37 -3.85 -18.70 -15.75
CA ALA A 37 -3.46 -17.79 -14.67
C ALA A 37 -1.94 -17.70 -14.50
N ILE A 38 -1.21 -18.82 -14.60
CA ILE A 38 0.26 -18.83 -14.60
C ILE A 38 0.81 -18.03 -15.78
N TRP A 39 0.27 -18.26 -16.98
CA TRP A 39 0.69 -17.54 -18.17
C TRP A 39 0.46 -16.04 -18.06
N ASP A 40 -0.70 -15.64 -17.54
CA ASP A 40 -1.06 -14.24 -17.32
C ASP A 40 -0.08 -13.58 -16.34
N VAL A 41 0.28 -14.24 -15.23
CA VAL A 41 1.30 -13.75 -14.28
C VAL A 41 2.66 -13.56 -14.98
N ILE A 42 3.13 -14.55 -15.75
CA ILE A 42 4.40 -14.44 -16.50
C ILE A 42 4.37 -13.27 -17.48
N ASN A 43 3.26 -13.11 -18.18
CA ASN A 43 3.10 -12.06 -19.19
C ASN A 43 3.04 -10.66 -18.56
N CYS A 44 2.40 -10.51 -17.40
CA CYS A 44 2.37 -9.26 -16.64
C CYS A 44 3.77 -8.84 -16.14
N GLU A 45 4.59 -9.79 -15.69
CA GLU A 45 5.97 -9.52 -15.26
C GLU A 45 6.88 -9.15 -16.45
N ARG A 46 6.64 -9.73 -17.63
CA ARG A 46 7.41 -9.41 -18.86
C ARG A 46 7.01 -8.09 -19.50
N ASN A 47 5.73 -7.70 -19.42
CA ASN A 47 5.24 -6.47 -20.00
C ASN A 47 4.30 -5.76 -19.01
N PRO A 48 4.83 -4.79 -18.23
CA PRO A 48 4.05 -4.13 -17.18
C PRO A 48 2.86 -3.32 -17.74
N ASN A 49 2.89 -2.95 -19.02
CA ASN A 49 1.76 -2.28 -19.68
C ASN A 49 0.57 -3.21 -19.94
N LYS A 50 0.79 -4.54 -19.86
CA LYS A 50 -0.27 -5.56 -19.99
C LYS A 50 -0.74 -6.08 -18.64
N ALA A 51 -0.15 -5.60 -17.53
CA ALA A 51 -0.68 -5.91 -16.21
C ALA A 51 -2.11 -5.35 -16.11
N PRO A 52 -3.05 -6.11 -15.51
CA PRO A 52 -4.36 -5.57 -15.22
C PRO A 52 -4.18 -4.31 -14.37
N GLN A 53 -4.68 -3.18 -14.86
CA GLN A 53 -4.74 -1.94 -14.10
C GLN A 53 -5.65 -2.20 -12.91
N THR A 54 -5.09 -2.26 -11.71
CA THR A 54 -5.86 -2.46 -10.49
C THR A 54 -6.62 -1.17 -10.18
N GLU A 55 -7.84 -1.06 -10.69
CA GLU A 55 -8.75 0.02 -10.32
C GLU A 55 -9.31 -0.25 -8.92
N VAL A 56 -9.23 0.76 -8.04
CA VAL A 56 -9.89 0.72 -6.73
C VAL A 56 -11.38 0.93 -6.96
N LYS A 57 -12.16 -0.15 -6.86
CA LYS A 57 -13.61 -0.13 -7.13
C LYS A 57 -14.44 0.30 -5.92
N SER A 58 -13.90 0.12 -4.73
CA SER A 58 -14.57 0.47 -3.49
C SER A 58 -13.58 0.60 -2.34
N LEU A 59 -13.92 1.43 -1.37
CA LEU A 59 -13.15 1.66 -0.14
C LEU A 59 -14.07 1.49 1.06
N SER A 60 -13.69 0.64 2.02
CA SER A 60 -14.42 0.49 3.28
C SER A 60 -13.76 1.34 4.36
N VAL A 61 -14.46 2.37 4.84
CA VAL A 61 -14.01 3.24 5.94
C VAL A 61 -15.13 3.30 6.98
N ASP A 62 -14.83 3.02 8.24
CA ASP A 62 -15.78 3.10 9.37
C ASP A 62 -17.12 2.41 9.10
N GLU A 63 -17.05 1.16 8.61
CA GLU A 63 -18.20 0.31 8.22
C GLU A 63 -19.03 0.84 7.04
N VAL A 64 -18.63 1.96 6.42
CA VAL A 64 -19.25 2.51 5.22
C VAL A 64 -18.46 2.06 3.99
N ASN A 65 -19.16 1.49 3.01
CA ASN A 65 -18.59 1.10 1.72
C ASN A 65 -18.77 2.23 0.71
N ILE A 66 -17.68 2.94 0.40
CA ILE A 66 -17.63 4.05 -0.54
C ILE A 66 -17.30 3.48 -1.93
N THR A 67 -18.12 3.80 -2.93
CA THR A 67 -17.94 3.36 -4.32
C THR A 67 -17.72 4.51 -5.30
N ASP A 68 -17.98 5.76 -4.90
CA ASP A 68 -17.69 6.92 -5.74
C ASP A 68 -16.18 7.19 -5.79
N PRO A 69 -15.56 7.17 -6.99
CA PRO A 69 -14.14 7.48 -7.16
C PRO A 69 -13.71 8.83 -6.55
N ASN A 70 -14.58 9.85 -6.58
CA ASN A 70 -14.25 11.17 -6.02
C ASN A 70 -14.19 11.15 -4.49
N GLU A 71 -15.11 10.42 -3.86
CA GLU A 71 -15.12 10.23 -2.41
C GLU A 71 -13.93 9.36 -1.98
N ILE A 72 -13.62 8.29 -2.71
CA ILE A 72 -12.43 7.46 -2.48
C ILE A 72 -11.15 8.32 -2.54
N ALA A 73 -11.02 9.17 -3.56
CA ALA A 73 -9.89 10.07 -3.70
C ALA A 73 -9.81 11.08 -2.54
N SER A 74 -10.95 11.62 -2.12
CA SER A 74 -11.03 12.54 -0.98
C SER A 74 -10.62 11.87 0.32
N CYS A 75 -11.07 10.64 0.57
CA CYS A 75 -10.62 9.85 1.72
C CYS A 75 -9.12 9.61 1.73
N PHE A 76 -8.51 9.26 0.59
CA PHE A 76 -7.06 9.12 0.50
C PHE A 76 -6.35 10.43 0.77
N ASN A 77 -6.79 11.52 0.15
CA ASN A 77 -6.19 12.83 0.34
C ASN A 77 -6.25 13.25 1.82
N GLN A 78 -7.40 13.11 2.46
CA GLN A 78 -7.56 13.42 3.88
C GLN A 78 -6.65 12.55 4.75
N PHE A 79 -6.64 11.24 4.53
CA PHE A 79 -5.81 10.32 5.29
C PHE A 79 -4.32 10.68 5.21
N PHE A 80 -3.80 10.97 4.01
CA PHE A 80 -2.38 11.29 3.86
C PHE A 80 -2.01 12.66 4.42
N VAL A 81 -2.92 13.64 4.35
CA VAL A 81 -2.73 14.95 5.00
C VAL A 81 -2.72 14.80 6.53
N ASP A 82 -3.68 14.08 7.09
CA ASP A 82 -3.79 13.85 8.54
C ASP A 82 -2.58 13.10 9.10
N ILE A 83 -2.09 12.09 8.38
CA ILE A 83 -0.90 11.34 8.80
C ILE A 83 0.35 12.22 8.73
N ALA A 84 0.48 13.09 7.72
CA ALA A 84 1.57 14.05 7.66
C ALA A 84 1.54 15.00 8.86
N GLU A 85 0.37 15.55 9.19
CA GLU A 85 0.20 16.43 10.35
C GLU A 85 0.51 15.72 11.67
N LYS A 86 -0.04 14.52 11.90
CA LYS A 86 0.26 13.69 13.09
C LYS A 86 1.75 13.37 13.22
N THR A 87 2.42 13.08 12.10
CA THR A 87 3.86 12.80 12.08
C THR A 87 4.67 14.04 12.45
N LEU A 88 4.31 15.21 11.92
CA LEU A 88 4.97 16.48 12.25
C LEU A 88 4.78 16.84 13.72
N GLN A 89 3.55 16.74 14.25
CA GLN A 89 3.27 16.99 15.66
C GLN A 89 4.09 16.06 16.55
N SER A 90 4.10 14.74 16.27
CA SER A 90 4.91 13.77 17.03
C SER A 90 6.41 14.06 16.98
N SER A 91 6.92 14.55 15.84
CA SER A 91 8.33 14.95 15.71
C SER A 91 8.66 16.23 16.51
N ALA A 92 7.73 17.18 16.58
CA ALA A 92 7.87 18.41 17.36
C ALA A 92 7.88 18.13 18.87
N VAL A 93 7.08 17.18 19.35
CA VAL A 93 7.10 16.78 20.78
C VAL A 93 8.41 16.07 21.14
N ALA A 94 9.01 15.31 20.22
CA ALA A 94 10.29 14.62 20.45
C ALA A 94 11.50 15.57 20.55
N SER A 95 11.41 16.80 20.01
CA SER A 95 12.44 17.84 20.15
C SER A 95 12.27 18.73 21.38
N GLY A 96 11.25 18.51 22.23
CA GLY A 96 10.84 19.43 23.29
C GLY A 96 10.85 18.89 24.72
N HIS A 97 11.72 17.93 25.07
CA HIS A 97 11.79 17.41 26.46
C HIS A 97 13.18 17.55 27.10
N SER A 98 13.29 18.50 28.02
CA SER A 98 14.21 18.53 29.17
C SER A 98 13.51 19.28 30.32
N PRO A 99 13.85 18.97 31.58
CA PRO A 99 12.88 18.57 32.63
C PRO A 99 12.40 19.75 33.49
N PRO A 100 11.33 19.58 34.27
CA PRO A 100 11.08 20.45 35.42
C PRO A 100 11.85 19.96 36.65
N ASN A 101 12.64 20.90 37.21
CA ASN A 101 13.35 20.98 38.50
C ASN A 101 13.40 19.76 39.43
#